data_AF-A0A0K8TJC8-F1
#
_entry.id   AF-A0A0K8TJC8-F1
#
_cell.length_a   1.000
_cell.length_b   1.000
_cell.length_c   1.000
_cell.angle_alpha   90.00
_cell.angle_beta   90.00
_cell.angle_gamma   90.00
#
_symmetry.space_group_name_H-M   'P 1'
#
loop_
_entity.id
_entity.type
_entity.pdbx_description
1 polymer ?
#
loop_
_entity_poly.entity_id
_entity_poly.type
_entity_poly.pdbx_seq_one_letter_code
_entity_poly.pdbx_strand_id
1 'polypeptide(L)'
;DHRNFDALYNETSACLEPLESKLASLESDKSSFSTKSSVLQSLSTELEQTSPKMTNLYSSADKLYPDTAAAGRETIRQQIRDIRTRWEALEDGIKAQQKFVETHSIQWNSYQEALTQVLAWLDQTEKTLKQDTISVTSAHDIRCKLLKQKALLQEVLSHKRMIENVVEKAQAVHQLSKDPLP
;
A
#
# COMPACT_ATOMS: atom_id res chain seq x y z
N ASP A 1 18.66 -30.02 -28.67
CA ASP A 1 18.05 -28.68 -28.57
C ASP A 1 16.64 -28.66 -27.98
N HIS A 2 15.67 -29.44 -28.47
CA HIS A 2 14.31 -29.44 -27.88
C HIS A 2 14.26 -29.79 -26.39
N ARG A 3 14.96 -30.85 -25.96
CA ARG A 3 15.06 -31.22 -24.53
C ARG A 3 15.61 -30.08 -23.65
N ASN A 4 16.52 -29.27 -24.19
CA ASN A 4 17.09 -28.14 -23.46
C ASN A 4 16.06 -27.01 -23.32
N PHE A 5 15.32 -26.71 -24.38
CA PHE A 5 14.20 -25.78 -24.32
C PHE A 5 13.12 -26.22 -23.33
N ASP A 6 12.72 -27.50 -23.36
CA ASP A 6 11.74 -28.05 -22.42
C ASP A 6 12.24 -27.95 -20.97
N ALA A 7 13.52 -28.21 -20.72
CA ALA A 7 14.12 -28.05 -19.40
C ALA A 7 14.09 -26.58 -18.93
N LEU A 8 14.49 -25.63 -19.78
CA LEU A 8 14.44 -24.20 -19.47
C LEU A 8 13.01 -23.71 -19.25
N TYR A 9 12.05 -24.20 -20.03
CA TYR A 9 10.64 -23.89 -19.87
C TYR A 9 10.12 -24.36 -18.51
N ASN A 10 10.38 -25.62 -18.16
CA ASN A 10 9.95 -26.19 -16.89
C ASN A 10 10.61 -25.51 -15.70
N GLU A 11 11.92 -25.21 -15.79
CA GLU A 11 12.63 -24.48 -14.73
C GLU A 11 12.06 -23.07 -14.53
N THR A 12 11.78 -22.38 -15.64
CA THR A 12 11.20 -21.04 -15.60
C THR A 12 9.79 -21.07 -15.02
N SER A 13 8.94 -21.99 -15.48
CA SER A 13 7.59 -22.20 -14.94
C SER A 13 7.60 -22.46 -13.43
N ALA A 14 8.46 -23.37 -12.98
CA ALA A 14 8.60 -23.72 -11.57
C ALA A 14 9.11 -22.55 -10.71
N CYS A 15 9.84 -21.60 -11.32
CA CYS A 15 10.29 -20.38 -10.65
C CYS A 15 9.15 -19.36 -10.49
N LEU A 16 8.18 -19.33 -11.43
CA LEU A 16 7.04 -18.41 -11.38
C LEU A 16 5.96 -18.87 -10.39
N GLU A 17 5.69 -20.18 -10.28
CA GLU A 17 4.67 -20.73 -9.37
C GLU A 17 4.74 -20.21 -7.92
N PRO A 18 5.89 -20.21 -7.23
CA PRO A 18 5.96 -19.68 -5.88
C PRO A 18 5.75 -18.16 -5.82
N LEU A 19 6.13 -17.42 -6.85
CA LEU A 19 5.89 -15.97 -6.93
C LEU A 19 4.40 -15.68 -7.08
N GLU A 20 3.71 -16.43 -7.94
CA GLU A 20 2.27 -16.35 -8.15
C GLU A 20 1.51 -16.66 -6.87
N SER A 21 1.90 -17.75 -6.19
CA SER A 21 1.29 -18.13 -4.91
C SER A 21 1.53 -17.09 -3.81
N LYS A 22 2.74 -16.54 -3.71
CA LYS A 22 3.06 -15.48 -2.73
C LYS A 22 2.25 -14.22 -3.01
N LEU A 23 2.17 -13.78 -4.27
CA LEU A 23 1.40 -12.60 -4.65
C LEU A 23 -0.09 -12.77 -4.33
N ALA A 24 -0.69 -13.89 -4.73
CA ALA A 24 -2.09 -14.20 -4.44
C ALA A 24 -2.38 -14.26 -2.92
N SER A 25 -1.45 -14.84 -2.15
CA SER A 25 -1.61 -14.87 -0.69
C SER A 25 -1.60 -13.46 -0.09
N LEU A 26 -0.77 -12.56 -0.60
CA LEU A 26 -0.56 -11.21 -0.10
C LEU A 26 -1.74 -10.26 -0.41
N GLU A 27 -2.47 -10.53 -1.50
CA GLU A 27 -3.74 -9.87 -1.81
C GLU A 27 -4.82 -10.17 -0.76
N SER A 28 -4.85 -11.40 -0.24
CA SER A 28 -5.81 -11.83 0.79
C SER A 28 -5.34 -11.62 2.23
N ASP A 29 -4.04 -11.45 2.44
CA ASP A 29 -3.43 -11.36 3.76
C ASP A 29 -3.85 -10.07 4.49
N LYS A 30 -4.12 -10.16 5.79
CA LYS A 30 -4.46 -9.02 6.66
C LYS A 30 -3.26 -8.52 7.47
N SER A 31 -2.06 -9.00 7.15
CA SER A 31 -0.83 -8.50 7.75
C SER A 31 -0.64 -6.99 7.54
N SER A 32 0.18 -6.39 8.39
CA SER A 32 0.46 -4.96 8.35
C SER A 32 1.10 -4.54 7.02
N PHE A 33 0.88 -3.28 6.63
CA PHE A 33 1.49 -2.68 5.43
C PHE A 33 3.02 -2.79 5.41
N SER A 34 3.68 -2.74 6.57
CA SER A 34 5.13 -2.96 6.69
C SER A 34 5.56 -4.36 6.25
N THR A 35 4.82 -5.39 6.68
CA THR A 35 5.07 -6.78 6.31
C THR A 35 4.79 -6.99 4.83
N LYS A 36 3.66 -6.49 4.32
CA LYS A 36 3.33 -6.54 2.89
C LYS A 36 4.42 -5.87 2.04
N SER A 37 4.91 -4.70 2.45
CA SER A 37 5.98 -3.99 1.76
C SER A 37 7.28 -4.82 1.70
N SER A 38 7.67 -5.45 2.81
CA SER A 38 8.87 -6.31 2.84
C SER A 38 8.73 -7.50 1.88
N VAL A 39 7.56 -8.14 1.85
CA VAL A 39 7.31 -9.29 0.97
C VAL A 39 7.24 -8.86 -0.50
N LEU A 40 6.63 -7.71 -0.81
CA LEU A 40 6.61 -7.16 -2.18
C LEU A 40 8.02 -6.82 -2.68
N GLN A 41 8.91 -6.36 -1.79
CA GLN A 41 10.29 -6.08 -2.13
C GLN A 41 11.09 -7.36 -2.41
N SER A 42 10.88 -8.43 -1.61
CA SER A 42 11.47 -9.73 -1.92
C SER A 42 10.91 -10.30 -3.22
N LEU A 43 9.59 -10.21 -3.45
CA LEU A 43 8.96 -10.63 -4.70
C LEU A 43 9.52 -9.91 -5.92
N SER A 44 9.71 -8.59 -5.82
CA SER A 44 10.32 -7.79 -6.90
C SER A 44 11.75 -8.26 -7.20
N THR A 45 12.53 -8.52 -6.15
CA THR A 45 13.91 -9.01 -6.29
C THR A 45 13.97 -10.41 -6.90
N GLU A 46 13.11 -11.33 -6.45
CA GLU A 46 13.00 -12.69 -6.99
C GLU A 46 12.51 -12.67 -8.46
N LEU A 47 11.58 -11.77 -8.79
CA LEU A 47 11.14 -11.55 -10.16
C LEU A 47 12.31 -11.05 -11.00
N GLU A 48 13.04 -10.00 -10.60
CA GLU A 48 14.23 -9.53 -11.35
C GLU A 48 15.26 -10.63 -11.62
N GLN A 49 15.51 -11.51 -10.66
CA GLN A 49 16.42 -12.66 -10.81
C GLN A 49 15.95 -13.70 -11.83
N THR A 50 14.67 -13.72 -12.14
CA THR A 50 14.07 -14.66 -13.10
C THR A 50 14.11 -14.11 -14.55
N SER A 51 14.34 -12.80 -14.73
CA SER A 51 14.49 -12.14 -16.04
C SER A 51 15.56 -12.75 -16.95
N PRO A 52 16.78 -13.10 -16.47
CA PRO A 52 17.77 -13.79 -17.29
C PRO A 52 17.30 -15.18 -17.74
N LYS A 53 16.49 -15.89 -16.92
CA LYS A 53 15.93 -17.19 -17.31
C LYS A 53 14.95 -17.04 -18.48
N MET A 54 14.15 -15.97 -18.47
CA MET A 54 13.26 -15.59 -19.57
C MET A 54 14.05 -15.35 -20.85
N THR A 55 15.13 -14.59 -20.74
CA THR A 55 16.01 -14.27 -21.88
C THR A 55 16.66 -15.52 -22.47
N ASN A 56 17.09 -16.45 -21.61
CA ASN A 56 17.64 -17.74 -22.03
C ASN A 56 16.59 -18.62 -22.71
N LEU A 57 15.36 -18.65 -22.17
CA LEU A 57 14.25 -19.38 -22.76
C LEU A 57 13.91 -18.86 -24.16
N TYR A 58 13.79 -17.53 -24.34
CA TYR A 58 13.55 -16.91 -25.64
C TYR A 58 14.69 -17.21 -26.62
N SER A 59 15.94 -17.08 -26.18
CA SER A 59 17.11 -17.39 -27.01
C SER A 59 17.15 -18.86 -27.43
N SER A 60 16.71 -19.78 -26.57
CA SER A 60 16.62 -21.20 -26.90
C SER A 60 15.47 -21.50 -27.87
N ALA A 61 14.35 -20.78 -27.78
CA ALA A 61 13.25 -20.88 -28.74
C ALA A 61 13.70 -20.40 -30.14
N ASP A 62 14.40 -19.27 -30.21
CA ASP A 62 14.87 -18.69 -31.46
C ASP A 62 15.82 -19.61 -32.22
N LYS A 63 16.71 -20.29 -31.49
CA LYS A 63 17.62 -21.30 -32.06
C LYS A 63 16.91 -22.55 -32.58
N LEU A 64 15.73 -22.86 -32.06
CA LEU A 64 14.97 -24.05 -32.47
C LEU A 64 14.13 -23.83 -33.72
N TYR A 65 13.67 -22.60 -33.99
CA TYR A 65 12.77 -22.35 -35.13
C TYR A 65 13.27 -22.84 -36.50
N PRO A 66 14.56 -22.69 -36.86
CA PRO A 66 15.06 -23.15 -38.16
C PRO A 66 14.91 -24.67 -38.37
N ASP A 67 15.16 -25.46 -37.32
CA ASP A 67 15.24 -26.92 -37.38
C ASP A 67 13.94 -27.63 -36.96
N THR A 68 12.89 -26.86 -36.63
CA THR A 68 11.61 -27.39 -36.14
C THR A 68 10.51 -27.31 -37.20
N ALA A 69 9.73 -28.40 -37.36
CA ALA A 69 8.55 -28.43 -38.22
C ALA A 69 7.45 -27.44 -37.77
N ALA A 70 6.54 -27.07 -38.67
CA ALA A 70 5.51 -26.04 -38.40
C ALA A 70 4.68 -26.29 -37.13
N ALA A 71 4.27 -27.54 -36.89
CA ALA A 71 3.52 -27.91 -35.68
C ALA A 71 4.34 -27.70 -34.40
N GLY A 72 5.61 -28.13 -34.38
CA GLY A 72 6.49 -27.94 -33.21
C GLY A 72 6.81 -26.47 -32.95
N ARG A 73 6.95 -25.65 -34.01
CA ARG A 73 7.12 -24.20 -33.85
C ARG A 73 5.91 -23.55 -33.19
N GLU A 74 4.71 -24.02 -33.49
CA GLU A 74 3.50 -23.51 -32.84
C GLU A 74 3.44 -23.88 -31.36
N THR A 75 3.82 -25.12 -31.01
CA THR A 75 3.96 -25.53 -29.60
C THR A 75 4.93 -24.63 -28.84
N ILE A 76 6.13 -24.38 -29.39
CA ILE A 76 7.13 -23.50 -28.80
C ILE A 76 6.56 -22.08 -28.60
N ARG A 77 5.87 -21.52 -29.61
CA ARG A 77 5.24 -20.20 -29.48
C ARG A 77 4.20 -20.15 -28.38
N GLN A 78 3.38 -21.20 -28.25
CA GLN A 78 2.36 -21.25 -27.21
C GLN A 78 2.99 -21.29 -25.81
N GLN A 79 4.04 -22.09 -25.63
CA GLN A 79 4.80 -22.15 -24.37
C GLN A 79 5.46 -20.80 -24.03
N ILE A 80 6.09 -20.16 -25.00
CA ILE A 80 6.67 -18.82 -24.84
C ILE A 80 5.62 -17.79 -24.45
N ARG A 81 4.44 -17.82 -25.09
CA ARG A 81 3.32 -16.91 -24.77
C ARG A 81 2.78 -17.14 -23.38
N ASP A 82 2.62 -18.40 -22.96
CA ASP A 82 2.13 -18.74 -21.62
C ASP A 82 3.02 -18.15 -20.53
N ILE A 83 4.32 -18.46 -20.57
CA ILE A 83 5.30 -17.97 -19.59
C ILE A 83 5.38 -16.44 -19.59
N ARG A 84 5.36 -15.82 -20.78
CA ARG A 84 5.37 -14.36 -20.90
C ARG A 84 4.12 -13.73 -20.27
N THR A 85 2.95 -14.31 -20.49
CA THR A 85 1.69 -13.78 -19.94
C THR A 85 1.70 -13.86 -18.42
N ARG A 86 2.17 -14.99 -17.87
CA ARG A 86 2.33 -15.19 -16.41
C ARG A 86 3.33 -14.21 -15.81
N TRP A 87 4.44 -13.98 -16.49
CA TRP A 87 5.44 -12.99 -16.12
C TRP A 87 4.88 -11.57 -16.04
N GLU A 88 4.23 -11.12 -17.12
CA GLU A 88 3.66 -9.77 -17.21
C GLU A 88 2.58 -9.57 -16.13
N ALA A 89 1.74 -10.59 -15.90
CA ALA A 89 0.74 -10.56 -14.82
C ALA A 89 1.37 -10.44 -13.42
N LEU A 90 2.48 -11.12 -13.15
CA LEU A 90 3.24 -10.97 -11.90
C LEU A 90 3.79 -9.56 -11.75
N GLU A 91 4.40 -9.01 -12.81
CA GLU A 91 4.99 -7.69 -12.80
C GLU A 91 3.92 -6.61 -12.52
N ASP A 92 2.79 -6.69 -13.22
CA ASP A 92 1.68 -5.76 -13.05
C ASP A 92 1.02 -5.91 -11.68
N GLY A 93 0.83 -7.14 -11.20
CA GLY A 93 0.24 -7.41 -9.89
C GLY A 93 1.12 -6.92 -8.73
N ILE A 94 2.43 -7.14 -8.80
CA ILE A 94 3.39 -6.62 -7.81
C ILE A 94 3.34 -5.07 -7.79
N LYS A 95 3.38 -4.42 -8.95
CA LYS A 95 3.30 -2.95 -9.05
C LYS A 95 1.98 -2.40 -8.51
N ALA A 96 0.87 -3.04 -8.86
CA ALA A 96 -0.45 -2.65 -8.37
C ALA A 96 -0.50 -2.72 -6.84
N GLN A 97 0.02 -3.80 -6.26
CA GLN A 97 -0.01 -4.01 -4.82
C GLN A 97 0.98 -3.10 -4.07
N GLN A 98 2.14 -2.79 -4.65
CA GLN A 98 3.05 -1.77 -4.12
C GLN A 98 2.38 -0.40 -4.04
N LYS A 99 1.74 0.02 -5.14
CA LYS A 99 1.00 1.28 -5.19
C LYS A 99 -0.15 1.31 -4.18
N PHE A 100 -0.85 0.19 -4.00
CA PHE A 100 -1.88 0.03 -2.99
C PHE A 100 -1.29 0.26 -1.59
N VAL A 101 -0.24 -0.47 -1.21
CA VAL A 101 0.41 -0.35 0.11
C VAL A 101 0.94 1.06 0.36
N GLU A 102 1.57 1.69 -0.62
CA GLU A 102 2.10 3.06 -0.52
C GLU A 102 0.97 4.08 -0.30
N THR A 103 -0.05 4.05 -1.15
CA THR A 103 -1.20 4.97 -1.05
C THR A 103 -1.89 4.84 0.30
N HIS A 104 -2.11 3.60 0.76
CA HIS A 104 -2.76 3.34 2.04
C HIS A 104 -1.91 3.78 3.22
N SER A 105 -0.59 3.55 3.17
CA SER A 105 0.32 3.99 4.23
C SER A 105 0.34 5.52 4.36
N ILE A 106 0.34 6.25 3.24
CA ILE A 106 0.28 7.72 3.24
C ILE A 106 -1.03 8.20 3.89
N GLN A 107 -2.17 7.64 3.50
CA GLN A 107 -3.47 8.03 4.06
C GLN A 107 -3.56 7.69 5.56
N TRP A 108 -3.09 6.51 5.95
CA TRP A 108 -3.04 6.09 7.35
C TRP A 108 -2.19 7.03 8.20
N ASN A 109 -0.98 7.35 7.75
CA ASN A 109 -0.09 8.26 8.47
C ASN A 109 -0.70 9.66 8.58
N SER A 110 -1.34 10.15 7.52
CA SER A 110 -2.03 11.45 7.55
C SER A 110 -3.21 11.46 8.53
N TYR A 111 -3.97 10.37 8.62
CA TYR A 111 -5.03 10.21 9.62
C TYR A 111 -4.45 10.20 11.05
N GLN A 112 -3.40 9.41 11.30
CA GLN A 112 -2.76 9.32 12.62
C GLN A 112 -2.18 10.66 13.07
N GLU A 113 -1.56 11.41 12.16
CA GLU A 113 -1.05 12.75 12.44
C GLU A 113 -2.19 13.71 12.81
N ALA A 114 -3.26 13.76 12.01
CA ALA A 114 -4.40 14.63 12.26
C ALA A 114 -5.12 14.27 13.58
N LEU A 115 -5.25 12.98 13.88
CA LEU A 115 -5.80 12.49 15.14
C LEU A 115 -4.94 12.94 16.33
N THR A 116 -3.62 12.80 16.23
CA THR A 116 -2.67 13.21 17.27
C THR A 116 -2.78 14.71 17.56
N GLN A 117 -2.88 15.54 16.52
CA GLN A 117 -3.06 16.99 16.66
C GLN A 117 -4.36 17.33 17.42
N VAL A 118 -5.47 16.67 17.05
CA VAL A 118 -6.77 16.90 17.72
C VAL A 118 -6.73 16.45 19.18
N LEU A 119 -6.14 15.30 19.49
CA LEU A 119 -6.02 14.80 20.87
C LEU A 119 -5.16 15.72 21.73
N ALA A 120 -4.03 16.20 21.21
CA ALA A 120 -3.18 17.16 21.91
C ALA A 120 -3.91 18.48 22.19
N TRP A 121 -4.69 18.98 21.22
CA TRP A 121 -5.52 20.17 21.40
C TRP A 121 -6.61 19.97 22.45
N LEU A 122 -7.30 18.83 22.44
CA LEU A 122 -8.34 18.52 23.43
C LEU A 122 -7.77 18.51 24.85
N ASP A 123 -6.64 17.84 25.06
CA ASP A 123 -5.96 17.80 26.37
C ASP A 123 -5.56 19.20 26.85
N GLN A 124 -4.99 20.03 25.97
CA GLN A 124 -4.63 21.40 26.29
C GLN A 124 -5.86 22.26 26.64
N THR A 125 -6.94 22.13 25.87
CA THR A 125 -8.18 22.88 26.06
C THR A 125 -8.87 22.49 27.37
N GLU A 126 -8.93 21.20 27.69
CA GLU A 126 -9.47 20.72 28.96
C GLU A 126 -8.67 21.25 30.16
N LYS A 127 -7.34 21.28 30.06
CA LYS A 127 -6.47 21.85 31.10
C LYS A 127 -6.75 23.34 31.31
N THR A 128 -6.87 24.11 30.22
CA THR A 128 -7.21 25.53 30.29
C THR A 128 -8.59 25.76 30.91
N LEU A 129 -9.61 24.98 30.53
CA LEU A 129 -10.96 25.06 31.13
C LEU A 129 -10.93 24.76 32.63
N LYS A 130 -10.19 23.73 33.06
CA LYS A 130 -10.07 23.35 34.47
C LYS A 130 -9.43 24.47 35.31
N GLN A 131 -8.44 25.17 34.76
CA GLN A 131 -7.77 26.30 35.43
C GLN A 131 -8.64 27.56 35.51
N ASP A 132 -9.64 27.72 34.63
CA ASP A 132 -10.46 28.93 34.54
C ASP A 132 -11.61 28.99 35.58
N THR A 133 -11.61 28.12 36.59
CA THR A 133 -12.63 28.08 37.68
C THR A 133 -12.41 29.10 38.81
N ILE A 134 -11.37 29.93 38.76
CA ILE A 134 -11.09 30.92 39.80
C ILE A 134 -12.16 32.04 39.81
N SER A 135 -12.68 32.34 41.01
CA SER A 135 -13.74 33.32 41.28
C SER A 135 -13.31 34.73 40.90
N VAL A 136 -14.22 35.46 40.27
CA VAL A 136 -14.00 36.76 39.63
C VAL A 136 -14.72 37.82 40.46
N THR A 137 -13.99 38.69 41.15
CA THR A 137 -14.57 39.64 42.12
C THR A 137 -14.59 41.10 41.65
N SER A 138 -13.91 41.45 40.54
CA SER A 138 -13.92 42.81 40.00
C SER A 138 -14.43 42.90 38.55
N ALA A 139 -14.95 44.07 38.17
CA ALA A 139 -15.43 44.33 36.81
C ALA A 139 -14.32 44.23 35.73
N HIS A 140 -13.07 44.53 36.10
CA HIS A 140 -11.92 44.35 35.24
C HIS A 140 -11.69 42.85 34.95
N ASP A 141 -11.75 42.01 36.00
CA ASP A 141 -11.53 40.57 35.87
C ASP A 141 -12.64 39.91 35.03
N ILE A 142 -13.90 40.36 35.15
CA ILE A 142 -15.02 39.92 34.32
C ILE A 142 -14.75 40.22 32.84
N ARG A 143 -14.26 41.43 32.53
CA ARG A 143 -13.93 41.83 31.15
C ARG A 143 -12.76 41.01 30.59
N CYS A 144 -11.73 40.75 31.38
CA CYS A 144 -10.61 39.89 30.99
C CYS A 144 -11.07 38.44 30.75
N LYS A 145 -11.97 37.91 31.59
CA LYS A 145 -12.54 36.57 31.42
C LYS A 145 -13.42 36.45 30.17
N LEU A 146 -14.23 37.46 29.87
CA LEU A 146 -15.02 37.52 28.63
C LEU A 146 -14.13 37.47 27.38
N LEU A 147 -13.00 38.19 27.38
CA LEU A 147 -12.05 38.19 26.27
C LEU A 147 -11.39 36.81 26.10
N LYS A 148 -10.97 36.17 27.20
CA LYS A 148 -10.45 34.79 27.19
C LYS A 148 -11.47 33.79 26.65
N GLN A 149 -12.73 33.85 27.12
CA GLN A 149 -13.78 32.95 26.61
C GLN A 149 -14.09 33.18 25.13
N LYS A 150 -14.06 34.42 24.64
CA LYS A 150 -14.22 34.70 23.20
C LYS A 150 -13.07 34.15 22.38
N ALA A 151 -11.83 34.27 22.85
CA ALA A 151 -10.67 33.68 22.19
C ALA A 151 -10.77 32.15 22.17
N LEU A 152 -11.14 31.52 23.29
CA LEU A 152 -11.39 30.10 23.39
C LEU A 152 -12.50 29.64 22.44
N LEU A 153 -13.59 30.40 22.33
CA LEU A 153 -14.66 30.09 21.37
C LEU A 153 -14.17 30.12 19.93
N GLN A 154 -13.33 31.10 19.57
CA GLN A 154 -12.71 31.15 18.23
C GLN A 154 -11.76 29.97 17.99
N GLU A 155 -11.00 29.56 19.00
CA GLU A 155 -10.17 28.35 18.93
C GLU A 155 -11.02 27.09 18.77
N VAL A 156 -12.12 26.94 19.52
CA VAL A 156 -13.03 25.80 19.39
C VAL A 156 -13.65 25.75 17.98
N LEU A 157 -14.05 26.90 17.44
CA LEU A 157 -14.62 26.99 16.09
C LEU A 157 -13.59 26.68 15.00
N SER A 158 -12.31 27.06 15.17
CA SER A 158 -11.26 26.73 14.22
C SER A 158 -10.88 25.24 14.28
N HIS A 159 -10.89 24.63 15.46
CA HIS A 159 -10.61 23.21 15.66
C HIS A 159 -11.77 22.30 15.26
N LYS A 160 -13.02 22.80 15.20
CA LYS A 160 -14.13 22.07 14.58
C LYS A 160 -13.79 21.64 13.15
N ARG A 161 -13.17 22.51 12.37
CA ARG A 161 -12.72 22.19 11.00
C ARG A 161 -11.62 21.14 10.97
N MET A 162 -10.75 21.10 11.98
CA MET A 162 -9.74 20.04 12.10
C MET A 162 -10.37 18.68 12.44
N ILE A 163 -11.39 18.66 13.31
CA ILE A 163 -12.16 17.46 13.63
C ILE A 163 -12.89 16.95 12.38
N GLU A 164 -13.54 17.84 11.62
CA GLU A 164 -14.16 17.50 10.34
C GLU A 164 -13.15 16.88 9.36
N ASN A 165 -11.94 17.46 9.26
CA ASN A 165 -10.86 16.90 8.45
C ASN A 165 -10.37 15.52 8.95
N VAL A 166 -10.33 15.27 10.26
CA VAL A 166 -10.03 13.92 10.80
C VAL A 166 -11.13 12.92 10.42
N VAL A 167 -12.40 13.32 10.50
CA VAL A 167 -13.54 12.48 10.10
C VAL A 167 -13.49 12.15 8.61
N GLU A 168 -13.18 13.12 7.75
CA GLU A 168 -12.99 12.89 6.32
C GLU A 168 -11.83 11.92 6.03
N LYS A 169 -10.68 12.10 6.70
CA LYS A 169 -9.53 11.18 6.57
C LYS A 169 -9.86 9.78 7.07
N ALA A 170 -10.60 9.66 8.18
CA ALA A 170 -11.06 8.37 8.70
C ALA A 170 -11.98 7.65 7.69
N GLN A 171 -12.90 8.38 7.06
CA GLN A 171 -13.76 7.86 6.02
C GLN A 171 -12.97 7.42 4.79
N ALA A 172 -11.96 8.19 4.36
CA ALA A 172 -11.09 7.83 3.25
C ALA A 172 -10.32 6.53 3.53
N VAL A 173 -9.74 6.38 4.73
CA VAL A 173 -9.08 5.14 5.18
C VAL A 173 -10.09 3.98 5.20
N HIS A 174 -11.30 4.19 5.72
CA HIS A 174 -12.32 3.14 5.82
C HIS A 174 -12.86 2.66 4.47
N GLN A 175 -13.11 3.58 3.52
CA GLN A 175 -13.58 3.23 2.18
C GLN A 175 -12.54 2.42 1.39
N LEU A 176 -11.27 2.70 1.66
CA LEU A 176 -10.12 1.98 1.11
C LEU A 176 -9.90 0.64 1.83
N SER A 177 -10.13 0.56 3.15
CA SER A 177 -10.02 -0.65 3.95
C SER A 177 -11.37 -1.34 4.15
N LYS A 178 -11.96 -1.96 3.11
CA LYS A 178 -13.07 -2.91 3.34
C LYS A 178 -12.73 -4.06 4.33
N ASP A 179 -11.49 -4.13 4.82
CA ASP A 179 -11.07 -4.89 5.99
C ASP A 179 -10.91 -4.03 7.27
N PRO A 180 -11.26 -4.59 8.43
CA PRO A 180 -11.29 -3.87 9.70
C PRO A 180 -9.88 -3.42 10.09
N LEU A 181 -9.79 -2.17 10.56
CA LEU A 181 -8.61 -1.67 11.27
C LEU A 181 -8.33 -2.57 12.49
N PRO A 182 -7.05 -2.85 12.81
CA PRO A 182 -6.67 -3.65 13.97
C PRO A 182 -7.14 -3.04 15.30
#